data_AF-A0A1F4CAC4-F1
#
_entry.id   AF-A0A1F4CAC4-F1
#
_cell.length_a   1.000
_cell.length_b   1.000
_cell.length_c   1.000
_cell.angle_alpha   90.00
_cell.angle_beta   90.00
_cell.angle_gamma   90.00
#
_symmetry.space_group_name_H-M   'P 1'
#
loop_
_entity.id
_entity.type
_entity.pdbx_description
1 polymer ?
#
loop_
_entity_poly.entity_id
_entity_poly.type
_entity_poly.pdbx_seq_one_letter_code
_entity_poly.pdbx_strand_id
1 'polypeptide(L)'
;MSRATAWIEAVGIPAVGVACRGFTASAKLVARAEGLPNMRLVEYPPPNIGVQRREEIYESSLPLVDELIAALSRPASGEPAPAEPQSPSDPRRTVFSGDLRQVNDHFRRNVWSDGLPIVPPTAEAVEEMLQFTDRSPEELIGLLPPKRLAATVWKIAVNGVMAGCRPEYMPVLLAVAEAVADPRFGLEHAGSTVGFTPLIILNGPVIRELEFHSGQGVLRPQAQANITVSRFLRLLMVNVAGYRLGETDMATFGRNYYPVIAEAEEESPWPPLCVDRGFARGANVVTVQSADTISHSFLTEGPAESHLRVIAREVARELGGNLLVAMEHFGGHVSPVLGLTPLVAGILAQAGYSKDDVKRWVYERALIPAKQFDEQLARVEAGYDLHEAVQRGSLAKRFALSDDPERLVPVLRKPEELQIVVCGAPTRNRNFIAGQLGHQGGDVSREIRLPDDWNQRLERAKP
;
A
#
# COMPACT_ATOMS: atom_id res chain seq x y z
N MET A 1 -10.92 15.85 3.21
CA MET A 1 -11.40 17.08 3.91
C MET A 1 -10.22 17.98 4.29
N SER A 2 -9.35 17.65 5.26
CA SER A 2 -8.34 18.63 5.78
C SER A 2 -7.44 19.26 4.71
N ARG A 3 -6.96 18.48 3.73
CA ARG A 3 -6.15 19.01 2.63
C ARG A 3 -6.92 19.99 1.73
N ALA A 4 -8.19 19.68 1.45
CA ALA A 4 -9.05 20.56 0.69
C ALA A 4 -9.30 21.87 1.45
N THR A 5 -9.56 21.79 2.76
CA THR A 5 -9.68 22.98 3.63
C THR A 5 -8.40 23.82 3.61
N ALA A 6 -7.23 23.19 3.75
CA ALA A 6 -5.94 23.87 3.66
C ALA A 6 -5.72 24.56 2.31
N TRP A 7 -6.08 23.91 1.20
CA TRP A 7 -5.97 24.47 -0.13
C TRP A 7 -6.91 25.66 -0.37
N ILE A 8 -8.16 25.57 0.10
CA ILE A 8 -9.15 26.67 0.01
C ILE A 8 -8.72 27.88 0.84
N GLU A 9 -8.21 27.64 2.07
CA GLU A 9 -7.70 28.72 2.93
C GLU A 9 -6.43 29.37 2.36
N ALA A 10 -5.55 28.59 1.72
CA ALA A 10 -4.33 29.09 1.08
C ALA A 10 -4.61 30.07 -0.07
N VAL A 11 -5.78 29.99 -0.72
CA VAL A 11 -6.22 30.95 -1.75
C VAL A 11 -7.07 32.11 -1.16
N GLY A 12 -7.08 32.26 0.17
CA GLY A 12 -7.73 33.37 0.86
C GLY A 12 -9.23 33.20 1.06
N ILE A 13 -9.78 32.00 0.84
CA ILE A 13 -11.20 31.71 1.04
C ILE A 13 -11.38 31.03 2.40
N PRO A 14 -12.16 31.61 3.33
CA PRO A 14 -12.45 30.96 4.59
C PRO A 14 -13.10 29.60 4.41
N ALA A 15 -12.59 28.56 5.09
CA ALA A 15 -13.14 27.22 5.01
C ALA A 15 -13.27 26.59 6.41
N VAL A 16 -14.27 25.72 6.56
CA VAL A 16 -14.46 24.90 7.76
C VAL A 16 -14.49 23.45 7.35
N GLY A 17 -13.64 22.64 7.96
CA GLY A 17 -13.67 21.21 7.81
C GLY A 17 -14.83 20.60 8.61
N VAL A 18 -15.54 19.64 8.03
CA VAL A 18 -16.51 18.82 8.76
C VAL A 18 -15.96 17.40 8.86
N ALA A 19 -15.81 16.89 10.08
CA ALA A 19 -15.31 15.54 10.33
C ALA A 19 -16.31 14.75 11.16
N CYS A 20 -16.54 13.49 10.82
CA CYS A 20 -17.28 12.59 11.71
C CYS A 20 -16.53 12.43 13.04
N ARG A 21 -17.27 12.27 14.14
CA ARG A 21 -16.70 11.93 15.44
C ARG A 21 -15.72 10.75 15.32
N GLY A 22 -14.56 10.90 15.94
CA GLY A 22 -13.44 9.96 15.85
C GLY A 22 -12.36 10.38 14.83
N PHE A 23 -12.65 11.29 13.90
CA PHE A 23 -11.66 11.79 12.92
C PHE A 23 -11.07 13.15 13.28
N THR A 24 -11.56 13.82 14.31
CA THR A 24 -11.15 15.17 14.71
C THR A 24 -9.64 15.29 14.98
N ALA A 25 -9.05 14.33 15.71
CA ALA A 25 -7.62 14.32 15.99
C ALA A 25 -6.80 14.17 14.70
N SER A 26 -7.17 13.19 13.87
CA SER A 26 -6.57 12.95 12.56
C SER A 26 -6.63 14.19 11.66
N ALA A 27 -7.81 14.81 11.59
CA ALA A 27 -8.06 15.97 10.76
C ALA A 27 -7.16 17.15 11.12
N LYS A 28 -6.94 17.39 12.42
CA LYS A 28 -6.04 18.43 12.94
C LYS A 28 -4.58 18.13 12.64
N LEU A 29 -4.15 16.87 12.78
CA LEU A 29 -2.77 16.46 12.48
C LEU A 29 -2.45 16.62 10.99
N VAL A 30 -3.36 16.17 10.11
CA VAL A 30 -3.20 16.38 8.66
C VAL A 30 -3.20 17.87 8.32
N ALA A 31 -4.10 18.66 8.90
CA ALA A 31 -4.15 20.09 8.63
C ALA A 31 -2.85 20.82 9.04
N ARG A 32 -2.28 20.48 10.21
CA ARG A 32 -0.97 20.98 10.64
C ARG A 32 0.13 20.65 9.63
N ALA A 33 0.16 19.41 9.14
CA ALA A 33 1.16 18.97 8.15
C ALA A 33 1.00 19.67 6.78
N GLU A 34 -0.21 20.14 6.45
CA GLU A 34 -0.50 20.94 5.25
C GLU A 34 -0.35 22.46 5.50
N GLY A 35 0.17 22.88 6.66
CA GLY A 35 0.42 24.29 6.96
C GLY A 35 -0.80 25.06 7.52
N LEU A 36 -1.87 24.38 7.91
CA LEU A 36 -3.08 24.97 8.52
C LEU A 36 -3.26 24.50 9.98
N PRO A 37 -2.41 24.94 10.93
CA PRO A 37 -2.41 24.42 12.30
C PRO A 37 -3.67 24.77 13.11
N ASN A 38 -4.31 25.88 12.76
CA ASN A 38 -5.54 26.39 13.39
C ASN A 38 -6.75 26.14 12.48
N MET A 39 -6.78 24.99 11.78
CA MET A 39 -7.90 24.63 10.92
C MET A 39 -9.22 24.64 11.70
N ARG A 40 -10.19 25.39 11.19
CA ARG A 40 -11.55 25.41 11.71
C ARG A 40 -12.21 24.08 11.40
N LEU A 41 -12.77 23.45 12.42
CA LEU A 41 -13.38 22.13 12.32
C LEU A 41 -14.69 22.09 13.10
N VAL A 42 -15.73 21.54 12.48
CA VAL A 42 -16.97 21.13 13.13
C VAL A 42 -17.05 19.61 13.13
N GLU A 43 -17.44 19.02 14.26
CA GLU A 43 -17.60 17.58 14.39
C GLU A 43 -19.04 17.15 14.11
N TYR A 44 -19.22 16.24 13.16
CA TYR A 44 -20.50 15.59 12.90
C TYR A 44 -20.73 14.47 13.94
N PRO A 45 -21.89 14.45 14.64
CA PRO A 45 -22.16 13.53 15.74
C PRO A 45 -22.39 12.09 15.24
N PRO A 46 -22.26 11.09 16.13
CA PRO A 46 -22.63 9.71 15.81
C PRO A 46 -24.16 9.57 15.63
N PRO A 47 -24.63 8.54 14.89
CA PRO A 47 -23.83 7.50 14.23
C PRO A 47 -23.12 8.01 12.96
N ASN A 48 -22.31 7.16 12.31
CA ASN A 48 -21.63 7.55 11.07
C ASN A 48 -22.66 7.99 10.00
N ILE A 49 -22.37 9.07 9.29
CA ILE A 49 -23.29 9.63 8.28
C ILE A 49 -23.74 8.59 7.23
N GLY A 50 -22.87 7.64 6.88
CA GLY A 50 -23.14 6.61 5.89
C GLY A 50 -24.13 5.52 6.31
N VAL A 51 -24.55 5.48 7.58
CA VAL A 51 -25.61 4.55 8.06
C VAL A 51 -26.93 5.25 8.33
N GLN A 52 -26.99 6.56 8.13
CA GLN A 52 -28.19 7.36 8.40
C GLN A 52 -29.01 7.55 7.15
N ARG A 53 -30.33 7.63 7.33
CA ARG A 53 -31.25 8.09 6.30
C ARG A 53 -31.11 9.58 6.12
N ARG A 54 -31.53 10.10 4.96
CA ARG A 54 -31.41 11.52 4.61
C ARG A 54 -32.06 12.42 5.66
N GLU A 55 -33.23 12.05 6.19
CA GLU A 55 -33.96 12.79 7.23
C GLU A 55 -33.17 12.85 8.54
N GLU A 56 -32.56 11.74 8.95
CA GLU A 56 -31.73 11.64 10.15
C GLU A 56 -30.44 12.47 10.02
N ILE A 57 -29.86 12.53 8.81
CA ILE A 57 -28.72 13.41 8.49
C ILE A 57 -29.15 14.88 8.65
N TYR A 58 -30.32 15.27 8.14
CA TYR A 58 -30.83 16.64 8.33
C TYR A 58 -31.02 16.96 9.81
N GLU A 59 -31.70 16.10 10.57
CA GLU A 59 -31.93 16.29 12.01
C GLU A 59 -30.61 16.41 12.79
N SER A 60 -29.61 15.60 12.45
CA SER A 60 -28.28 15.63 13.09
C SER A 60 -27.44 16.85 12.67
N SER A 61 -27.66 17.38 11.47
CA SER A 61 -26.89 18.49 10.91
C SER A 61 -27.46 19.86 11.26
N LEU A 62 -28.78 19.97 11.46
CA LEU A 62 -29.45 21.25 11.78
C LEU A 62 -28.82 21.98 12.98
N PRO A 63 -28.51 21.31 14.12
CA PRO A 63 -27.84 21.96 15.24
C PRO A 63 -26.41 22.43 14.94
N LEU A 64 -25.76 21.86 13.92
CA LEU A 64 -24.39 22.21 13.54
C LEU A 64 -24.32 23.48 12.66
N VAL A 65 -25.46 23.94 12.10
CA VAL A 65 -25.49 25.09 11.20
C VAL A 65 -25.00 26.36 11.89
N ASP A 66 -25.46 26.62 13.12
CA ASP A 66 -25.02 27.77 13.90
C ASP A 66 -23.53 27.70 14.23
N GLU A 67 -23.02 26.49 14.51
CA GLU A 67 -21.59 26.25 14.77
C GLU A 67 -20.75 26.49 13.50
N LEU A 68 -21.21 26.02 12.35
CA LEU A 68 -20.58 26.25 11.04
C LEU A 68 -20.52 27.74 10.69
N ILE A 69 -21.65 28.46 10.86
CA ILE A 69 -21.71 29.91 10.63
C ILE A 69 -20.75 30.62 11.58
N ALA A 70 -20.74 30.26 12.86
CA ALA A 70 -19.82 30.85 13.83
C ALA A 70 -18.34 30.58 13.49
N ALA A 71 -18.01 29.38 13.03
CA ALA A 71 -16.66 29.02 12.61
C ALA A 71 -16.21 29.79 11.35
N LEU A 72 -17.09 29.91 10.34
CA LEU A 72 -16.82 30.68 9.12
C LEU A 72 -16.68 32.19 9.39
N SER A 73 -17.44 32.71 10.34
CA SER A 73 -17.51 34.16 10.65
C SER A 73 -16.39 34.66 11.56
N ARG A 74 -15.66 33.75 12.23
CA ARG A 74 -14.49 34.11 13.04
C ARG A 74 -13.26 34.17 12.14
N PRO A 75 -12.38 35.19 12.28
CA PRO A 75 -11.04 35.11 11.74
C PRO A 75 -10.40 33.80 12.21
N ALA A 76 -9.64 33.11 11.35
CA ALA A 76 -8.85 31.97 11.80
C ALA A 76 -7.96 32.44 12.96
N SER A 77 -8.35 32.10 14.19
CA SER A 77 -7.73 32.68 15.37
C SER A 77 -6.39 32.01 15.60
N GLY A 78 -5.34 32.83 15.65
CA GLY A 78 -4.03 32.49 16.18
C GLY A 78 -2.92 32.67 15.17
N GLU A 79 -1.89 33.42 15.56
CA GLU A 79 -0.54 33.24 15.02
C GLU A 79 -0.28 31.73 14.88
N PRO A 80 0.44 31.30 13.82
CA PRO A 80 0.86 29.91 13.71
C PRO A 80 1.46 29.51 15.06
N ALA A 81 0.91 28.45 15.68
CA ALA A 81 1.48 27.91 16.90
C ALA A 81 2.99 27.80 16.67
N PRO A 82 3.84 28.38 17.55
CA PRO A 82 5.27 28.34 17.34
C PRO A 82 5.62 26.90 17.01
N ALA A 83 6.32 26.71 15.89
CA ALA A 83 6.80 25.39 15.51
C ALA A 83 7.38 24.77 16.78
N GLU A 84 6.89 23.59 17.19
CA GLU A 84 7.51 22.89 18.32
C GLU A 84 9.00 22.96 18.08
N PRO A 85 9.80 23.46 19.05
CA PRO A 85 11.21 23.64 18.84
C PRO A 85 11.74 22.30 18.36
N GLN A 86 12.12 22.24 17.08
CA GLN A 86 12.98 21.19 16.59
C GLN A 86 14.27 21.44 17.33
N SER A 87 14.38 20.85 18.51
CA SER A 87 15.66 20.78 19.18
C SER A 87 16.59 20.20 18.10
N PRO A 88 17.71 20.85 17.80
CA PRO A 88 18.73 20.28 16.92
C PRO A 88 19.36 19.12 17.70
N SER A 89 18.57 18.09 18.01
CA SER A 89 19.06 16.84 18.54
C SER A 89 19.71 16.19 17.35
N ASP A 90 21.02 16.07 17.42
CA ASP A 90 21.79 15.16 16.60
C ASP A 90 20.95 13.89 16.32
N PRO A 91 20.59 13.59 15.05
CA PRO A 91 19.76 12.44 14.71
C PRO A 91 20.43 11.10 15.06
N ARG A 92 21.72 11.14 15.42
CA ARG A 92 22.53 10.01 15.87
C ARG A 92 22.63 9.90 17.39
N ARG A 93 22.03 10.84 18.13
CA ARG A 93 22.03 10.82 19.60
C ARG A 93 21.32 9.58 20.12
N THR A 94 21.94 8.93 21.11
CA THR A 94 21.29 7.91 21.92
C THR A 94 20.12 8.49 22.70
N VAL A 95 18.92 8.01 22.38
CA VAL A 95 17.67 8.43 23.04
C VAL A 95 17.40 7.66 24.33
N PHE A 96 17.95 6.45 24.47
CA PHE A 96 17.80 5.60 25.65
C PHE A 96 18.90 4.52 25.69
N SER A 97 19.36 4.18 26.90
CA SER A 97 20.30 3.08 27.14
C SER A 97 19.77 2.21 28.28
N GLY A 98 19.89 0.89 28.13
CA GLY A 98 19.45 -0.08 29.12
C GLY A 98 19.62 -1.50 28.60
N ASP A 99 19.13 -2.48 29.35
CA ASP A 99 19.04 -3.85 28.85
C ASP A 99 17.98 -3.99 27.74
N LEU A 100 17.98 -5.13 27.04
CA LEU A 100 17.08 -5.38 25.92
C LEU A 100 15.59 -5.19 26.28
N ARG A 101 15.18 -5.57 27.50
CA ARG A 101 13.79 -5.42 27.95
C ARG A 101 13.45 -3.95 28.16
N GLN A 102 14.32 -3.22 28.84
CA GLN A 102 14.16 -1.79 29.12
C GLN A 102 14.11 -0.97 27.83
N VAL A 103 14.98 -1.27 26.85
CA VAL A 103 14.96 -0.63 25.53
C VAL A 103 13.64 -0.88 24.83
N ASN A 104 13.20 -2.14 24.77
CA ASN A 104 11.93 -2.49 24.12
C ASN A 104 10.71 -1.84 24.81
N ASP A 105 10.69 -1.80 26.14
CA ASP A 105 9.64 -1.11 26.89
C ASP A 105 9.63 0.40 26.63
N HIS A 106 10.81 1.02 26.53
CA HIS A 106 10.93 2.44 26.19
C HIS A 106 10.39 2.71 24.77
N PHE A 107 10.80 1.93 23.78
CA PHE A 107 10.35 2.10 22.39
C PHE A 107 8.85 1.86 22.25
N ARG A 108 8.30 0.84 22.91
CA ARG A 108 6.85 0.58 22.91
C ARG A 108 6.05 1.73 23.52
N ARG A 109 6.48 2.29 24.65
CA ARG A 109 5.79 3.42 25.32
C ARG A 109 5.78 4.69 24.47
N ASN A 110 6.83 4.93 23.69
CA ASN A 110 6.91 6.07 22.76
C ASN A 110 6.31 5.76 21.38
N VAL A 111 5.75 4.56 21.19
CA VAL A 111 5.19 4.09 19.92
C VAL A 111 6.24 4.17 18.79
N TRP A 112 7.47 3.77 19.09
CA TRP A 112 8.58 3.67 18.14
C TRP A 112 8.79 2.25 17.61
N SER A 113 7.93 1.31 18.01
CA SER A 113 7.87 -0.04 17.44
C SER A 113 6.51 -0.30 16.80
N ASP A 114 6.44 -1.39 16.06
CA ASP A 114 5.24 -1.97 15.47
C ASP A 114 4.46 -2.85 16.48
N GLY A 115 4.76 -2.73 17.77
CA GLY A 115 4.20 -3.56 18.84
C GLY A 115 4.99 -4.85 19.11
N LEU A 116 5.92 -5.22 18.22
CA LEU A 116 6.84 -6.34 18.42
C LEU A 116 8.18 -5.86 19.02
N PRO A 117 8.96 -6.75 19.66
CA PRO A 117 10.33 -6.42 20.07
C PRO A 117 11.20 -6.03 18.88
N ILE A 118 11.99 -4.99 19.03
CA ILE A 118 12.97 -4.53 18.04
C ILE A 118 14.36 -5.09 18.35
N VAL A 119 15.21 -5.15 17.33
CA VAL A 119 16.66 -5.15 17.54
C VAL A 119 17.06 -3.70 17.87
N PRO A 120 17.71 -3.42 19.02
CA PRO A 120 18.13 -2.06 19.36
C PRO A 120 19.01 -1.46 18.25
N PRO A 121 18.65 -0.31 17.67
CA PRO A 121 19.44 0.34 16.63
C PRO A 121 20.60 1.11 17.24
N THR A 122 21.63 0.41 17.70
CA THR A 122 22.87 1.05 18.18
C THR A 122 23.61 1.72 17.02
N ALA A 123 24.50 2.66 17.33
CA ALA A 123 25.27 3.35 16.29
C ALA A 123 26.07 2.36 15.44
N GLU A 124 26.68 1.36 16.07
CA GLU A 124 27.49 0.33 15.42
C GLU A 124 26.65 -0.52 14.47
N ALA A 125 25.46 -0.97 14.90
CA ALA A 125 24.58 -1.78 14.04
C ALA A 125 24.04 -0.97 12.84
N VAL A 126 23.81 0.33 13.02
CA VAL A 126 23.40 1.22 11.93
C VAL A 126 24.58 1.46 10.97
N GLU A 127 25.80 1.66 11.49
CA GLU A 127 27.01 1.80 10.69
C GLU A 127 27.30 0.53 9.87
N GLU A 128 27.15 -0.67 10.45
CA GLU A 128 27.24 -1.93 9.72
C GLU A 128 26.24 -2.00 8.56
N MET A 129 24.99 -1.59 8.78
CA MET A 129 23.99 -1.54 7.72
C MET A 129 24.36 -0.56 6.60
N LEU A 130 24.94 0.59 6.96
CA LEU A 130 25.39 1.60 6.00
C LEU A 130 26.58 1.13 5.16
N GLN A 131 27.32 0.10 5.59
CA GLN A 131 28.39 -0.49 4.78
C GLN A 131 27.88 -1.15 3.50
N PHE A 132 26.56 -1.35 3.31
CA PHE A 132 25.97 -1.95 2.11
C PHE A 132 25.31 -0.94 1.17
N THR A 133 25.67 0.34 1.27
CA THR A 133 25.29 1.39 0.32
C THR A 133 26.46 2.35 0.08
N ASP A 134 26.49 3.01 -1.08
CA ASP A 134 27.42 4.12 -1.38
C ASP A 134 26.79 5.49 -1.11
N ARG A 135 25.52 5.49 -0.69
CA ARG A 135 24.74 6.70 -0.47
C ARG A 135 25.06 7.36 0.85
N SER A 136 25.09 8.69 0.87
CA SER A 136 25.34 9.47 2.09
C SER A 136 24.23 9.21 3.12
N PRO A 137 24.56 9.02 4.42
CA PRO A 137 23.57 8.86 5.48
C PRO A 137 22.56 10.03 5.59
N GLU A 138 22.97 11.22 5.18
CA GLU A 138 22.17 12.46 5.17
C GLU A 138 21.27 12.58 3.94
N GLU A 139 21.49 11.75 2.91
CA GLU A 139 20.74 11.84 1.67
C GLU A 139 19.24 11.65 1.92
N LEU A 140 18.46 12.62 1.42
CA LEU A 140 17.02 12.63 1.52
C LEU A 140 16.41 11.76 0.41
N ILE A 141 15.73 10.69 0.81
CA ILE A 141 14.96 9.84 -0.10
C ILE A 141 13.60 10.46 -0.41
N GLY A 142 12.96 11.05 0.60
CA GLY A 142 11.68 11.73 0.44
C GLY A 142 11.09 12.22 1.76
N LEU A 143 10.00 12.98 1.67
CA LEU A 143 9.20 13.40 2.82
C LEU A 143 7.97 12.50 2.90
N LEU A 144 7.88 11.65 3.91
CA LEU A 144 6.81 10.63 3.96
C LEU A 144 5.54 11.19 4.62
N PRO A 145 4.40 11.28 3.89
CA PRO A 145 3.13 11.69 4.49
C PRO A 145 2.56 10.60 5.43
N PRO A 146 1.72 10.96 6.43
CA PRO A 146 1.09 12.26 6.62
C PRO A 146 1.95 13.26 7.40
N LYS A 147 2.94 12.85 8.20
CA LYS A 147 3.77 13.80 8.97
C LYS A 147 4.79 14.56 8.11
N ARG A 148 5.06 14.09 6.89
CA ARG A 148 6.04 14.67 5.95
C ARG A 148 7.44 14.80 6.57
N LEU A 149 7.82 13.86 7.43
CA LEU A 149 9.18 13.82 7.97
C LEU A 149 10.16 13.28 6.92
N ALA A 150 11.39 13.79 6.96
CA ALA A 150 12.47 13.31 6.10
C ALA A 150 12.78 11.83 6.35
N ALA A 151 12.65 11.01 5.31
CA ALA A 151 13.24 9.69 5.20
C ALA A 151 14.64 9.84 4.63
N THR A 152 15.66 9.85 5.49
CA THR A 152 17.06 9.83 5.07
C THR A 152 17.59 8.41 5.05
N VAL A 153 18.71 8.18 4.37
CA VAL A 153 19.43 6.89 4.37
C VAL A 153 19.72 6.41 5.79
N TRP A 154 20.14 7.31 6.70
CA TRP A 154 20.32 7.01 8.13
C TRP A 154 19.04 6.45 8.78
N LYS A 155 17.90 7.13 8.60
CA LYS A 155 16.63 6.70 9.19
C LYS A 155 16.13 5.38 8.60
N ILE A 156 16.42 5.12 7.32
CA ILE A 156 16.13 3.85 6.66
C ILE A 156 16.95 2.73 7.30
N ALA A 157 18.26 2.93 7.49
CA ALA A 157 19.13 1.97 8.18
C ALA A 157 18.66 1.72 9.62
N VAL A 158 18.34 2.77 10.39
CA VAL A 158 17.78 2.64 11.75
C VAL A 158 16.53 1.76 11.78
N ASN A 159 15.55 2.00 10.90
CA ASN A 159 14.34 1.19 10.85
C ASN A 159 14.62 -0.23 10.33
N GLY A 160 15.61 -0.41 9.46
CA GLY A 160 16.08 -1.70 8.96
C GLY A 160 16.64 -2.56 10.08
N VAL A 161 17.56 -2.00 10.87
CA VAL A 161 18.11 -2.65 12.07
C VAL A 161 16.98 -3.00 13.03
N MET A 162 16.09 -2.05 13.36
CA MET A 162 14.95 -2.29 14.26
C MET A 162 14.07 -3.47 13.83
N ALA A 163 13.88 -3.65 12.51
CA ALA A 163 13.11 -4.73 11.94
C ALA A 163 13.79 -6.11 12.06
N GLY A 164 15.09 -6.15 12.32
CA GLY A 164 15.92 -7.35 12.26
C GLY A 164 16.41 -7.67 10.86
N CYS A 165 16.45 -6.68 9.95
CA CYS A 165 17.07 -6.84 8.65
C CYS A 165 18.57 -7.08 8.81
N ARG A 166 19.15 -7.92 7.96
CA ARG A 166 20.61 -8.00 7.86
C ARG A 166 21.16 -6.80 7.08
N PRO A 167 22.41 -6.36 7.32
CA PRO A 167 23.04 -5.26 6.59
C PRO A 167 22.91 -5.35 5.07
N GLU A 168 23.03 -6.55 4.49
CA GLU A 168 23.00 -6.76 3.03
C GLU A 168 21.63 -6.40 2.42
N TYR A 169 20.57 -6.28 3.22
CA TYR A 169 19.25 -5.88 2.71
C TYR A 169 19.17 -4.37 2.42
N MET A 170 20.16 -3.56 2.83
CA MET A 170 20.12 -2.09 2.73
C MET A 170 19.73 -1.56 1.33
N PRO A 171 20.27 -2.08 0.20
CA PRO A 171 19.82 -1.67 -1.13
C PRO A 171 18.33 -1.88 -1.38
N VAL A 172 17.77 -3.01 -0.90
CA VAL A 172 16.34 -3.32 -1.02
C VAL A 172 15.52 -2.35 -0.16
N LEU A 173 15.97 -2.05 1.06
CA LEU A 173 15.28 -1.11 1.96
C LEU A 173 15.20 0.29 1.36
N LEU A 174 16.28 0.75 0.72
CA LEU A 174 16.32 2.03 0.01
C LEU A 174 15.32 2.05 -1.16
N ALA A 175 15.30 1.01 -2.00
CA ALA A 175 14.37 0.93 -3.12
C ALA A 175 12.90 0.88 -2.67
N VAL A 176 12.60 0.17 -1.56
CA VAL A 176 11.26 0.17 -0.94
C VAL A 176 10.89 1.57 -0.45
N ALA A 177 11.81 2.26 0.24
CA ALA A 177 11.58 3.63 0.71
C ALA A 177 11.35 4.62 -0.45
N GLU A 178 12.10 4.49 -1.54
CA GLU A 178 11.90 5.27 -2.76
C GLU A 178 10.55 5.00 -3.43
N ALA A 179 10.10 3.74 -3.43
CA ALA A 179 8.82 3.37 -4.01
C ALA A 179 7.65 3.98 -3.22
N VAL A 180 7.69 3.94 -1.89
CA VAL A 180 6.61 4.51 -1.05
C VAL A 180 6.70 6.02 -0.88
N ALA A 181 7.86 6.62 -1.16
CA ALA A 181 8.02 8.08 -1.26
C ALA A 181 7.49 8.65 -2.58
N ASP A 182 7.30 7.81 -3.60
CA ASP A 182 6.71 8.23 -4.88
C ASP A 182 5.24 8.65 -4.66
N PRO A 183 4.82 9.86 -5.07
CA PRO A 183 3.44 10.29 -4.95
C PRO A 183 2.43 9.35 -5.62
N ARG A 184 2.83 8.57 -6.63
CA ARG A 184 1.98 7.57 -7.28
C ARG A 184 1.61 6.42 -6.34
N PHE A 185 2.43 6.12 -5.34
CA PHE A 185 2.07 5.13 -4.32
C PHE A 185 0.92 5.67 -3.46
N GLY A 186 0.82 6.98 -3.25
CA GLY A 186 -0.26 7.55 -2.44
C GLY A 186 -0.16 7.13 -0.97
N LEU A 187 1.06 7.12 -0.41
CA LEU A 187 1.33 6.70 0.96
C LEU A 187 0.38 7.37 1.95
N GLU A 188 0.05 8.63 1.71
CA GLU A 188 -0.84 9.46 2.51
C GLU A 188 -2.25 8.92 2.74
N HIS A 189 -2.66 7.89 1.99
CA HIS A 189 -3.95 7.20 2.09
C HIS A 189 -3.88 5.93 2.95
N ALA A 190 -2.68 5.49 3.36
CA ALA A 190 -2.48 4.23 4.08
C ALA A 190 -3.18 4.16 5.44
N GLY A 191 -3.49 5.31 6.04
CA GLY A 191 -4.24 5.40 7.30
C GLY A 191 -5.75 5.54 7.13
N SER A 192 -6.29 5.27 5.94
CA SER A 192 -7.75 5.30 5.73
C SER A 192 -8.46 4.21 6.52
N THR A 193 -9.79 4.29 6.59
CA THR A 193 -10.61 3.26 7.26
C THR A 193 -10.50 1.88 6.64
N VAL A 194 -10.11 1.80 5.35
CA VAL A 194 -9.86 0.53 4.66
C VAL A 194 -8.63 -0.17 5.24
N GLY A 195 -7.62 0.60 5.70
CA GLY A 195 -6.46 0.03 6.39
C GLY A 195 -5.63 -0.93 5.54
N PHE A 196 -5.34 -0.56 4.28
CA PHE A 196 -4.60 -1.44 3.38
C PHE A 196 -3.20 -1.76 3.91
N THR A 197 -2.68 -2.92 3.52
CA THR A 197 -1.32 -3.33 3.86
C THR A 197 -0.46 -3.32 2.60
N PRO A 198 0.70 -2.63 2.59
CA PRO A 198 1.60 -2.70 1.45
C PRO A 198 2.04 -4.13 1.16
N LEU A 199 1.99 -4.50 -0.12
CA LEU A 199 2.53 -5.72 -0.68
C LEU A 199 3.82 -5.37 -1.42
N ILE A 200 4.88 -6.14 -1.16
CA ILE A 200 6.19 -5.97 -1.79
C ILE A 200 6.45 -7.20 -2.65
N ILE A 201 6.72 -6.99 -3.94
CA ILE A 201 7.10 -8.03 -4.90
C ILE A 201 8.55 -7.77 -5.32
N LEU A 202 9.37 -8.81 -5.32
CA LEU A 202 10.80 -8.73 -5.60
C LEU A 202 11.15 -9.57 -6.83
N ASN A 203 11.99 -9.00 -7.70
CA ASN A 203 12.52 -9.59 -8.91
C ASN A 203 14.05 -9.47 -8.98
N GLY A 204 14.67 -10.37 -9.74
CA GLY A 204 16.08 -10.32 -10.10
C GLY A 204 17.02 -11.19 -9.24
N PRO A 205 18.32 -11.22 -9.62
CA PRO A 205 19.37 -12.00 -8.93
C PRO A 205 19.46 -11.81 -7.42
N VAL A 206 19.13 -10.61 -6.91
CA VAL A 206 19.13 -10.30 -5.46
C VAL A 206 18.28 -11.26 -4.64
N ILE A 207 17.28 -11.91 -5.23
CA ILE A 207 16.48 -12.93 -4.54
C ILE A 207 17.39 -14.05 -4.01
N ARG A 208 18.29 -14.59 -4.83
CA ARG A 208 19.20 -15.66 -4.42
C ARG A 208 20.34 -15.14 -3.57
N GLU A 209 20.93 -14.01 -3.96
CA GLU A 209 22.07 -13.41 -3.26
C GLU A 209 21.72 -13.03 -1.81
N LEU A 210 20.47 -12.62 -1.56
CA LEU A 210 19.98 -12.21 -0.25
C LEU A 210 19.06 -13.24 0.41
N GLU A 211 18.95 -14.45 -0.16
CA GLU A 211 18.19 -15.58 0.40
C GLU A 211 16.70 -15.25 0.63
N PHE A 212 16.10 -14.47 -0.27
CA PHE A 212 14.65 -14.36 -0.31
C PHE A 212 14.02 -15.67 -0.78
N HIS A 213 12.99 -16.08 -0.07
CA HIS A 213 12.26 -17.31 -0.34
C HIS A 213 11.11 -17.06 -1.30
N SER A 214 11.08 -17.76 -2.43
CA SER A 214 10.00 -17.71 -3.43
C SER A 214 9.07 -18.93 -3.39
N GLY A 215 9.47 -19.99 -2.66
CA GLY A 215 8.89 -21.32 -2.76
C GLY A 215 7.74 -21.62 -1.77
N GLN A 216 7.71 -22.85 -1.26
CA GLN A 216 6.64 -23.32 -0.38
C GLN A 216 6.40 -22.39 0.82
N GLY A 217 5.18 -21.89 0.96
CA GLY A 217 4.83 -20.99 2.04
C GLY A 217 5.40 -19.58 1.89
N VAL A 218 5.63 -19.08 0.66
CA VAL A 218 6.13 -17.71 0.36
C VAL A 218 5.45 -16.58 1.16
N LEU A 219 4.16 -16.73 1.52
CA LEU A 219 3.42 -15.78 2.36
C LEU A 219 3.31 -16.19 3.84
N ARG A 220 4.19 -17.06 4.33
CA ARG A 220 4.31 -17.43 5.75
C ARG A 220 5.53 -16.73 6.39
N PRO A 221 5.43 -16.33 7.67
CA PRO A 221 6.57 -15.80 8.41
C PRO A 221 7.52 -16.95 8.77
N GLN A 222 8.65 -17.05 8.07
CA GLN A 222 9.76 -17.96 8.43
C GLN A 222 11.09 -17.49 7.81
N ALA A 223 11.07 -17.15 6.52
CA ALA A 223 12.24 -16.62 5.83
C ALA A 223 12.55 -15.19 6.32
N GLN A 224 13.75 -14.98 6.87
CA GLN A 224 14.13 -13.71 7.48
C GLN A 224 14.04 -12.55 6.49
N ALA A 225 14.63 -12.69 5.28
CA ALA A 225 14.60 -11.68 4.24
C ALA A 225 13.15 -11.21 3.94
N ASN A 226 12.26 -12.16 3.66
CA ASN A 226 10.87 -11.85 3.31
C ASN A 226 10.12 -11.14 4.43
N ILE A 227 10.30 -11.56 5.69
CA ILE A 227 9.50 -11.03 6.79
C ILE A 227 10.06 -9.72 7.37
N THR A 228 11.38 -9.59 7.44
CA THR A 228 12.03 -8.42 8.03
C THR A 228 11.93 -7.20 7.13
N VAL A 229 11.99 -7.35 5.80
CA VAL A 229 11.78 -6.24 4.86
C VAL A 229 10.34 -5.72 4.92
N SER A 230 9.34 -6.60 5.01
CA SER A 230 7.95 -6.18 5.20
C SER A 230 7.75 -5.48 6.55
N ARG A 231 8.39 -5.99 7.60
CA ARG A 231 8.37 -5.38 8.93
C ARG A 231 9.05 -4.00 8.94
N PHE A 232 10.18 -3.86 8.24
CA PHE A 232 10.87 -2.58 8.05
C PHE A 232 9.93 -1.53 7.49
N LEU A 233 9.15 -1.87 6.46
CA LEU A 233 8.23 -0.91 5.88
C LEU A 233 7.18 -0.45 6.90
N ARG A 234 6.64 -1.36 7.73
CA ARG A 234 5.72 -0.95 8.82
C ARG A 234 6.40 -0.03 9.83
N LEU A 235 7.63 -0.31 10.23
CA LEU A 235 8.39 0.57 11.14
C LEU A 235 8.67 1.93 10.52
N LEU A 236 9.06 1.99 9.25
CA LEU A 236 9.25 3.23 8.50
C LEU A 236 7.95 4.06 8.46
N MET A 237 6.82 3.40 8.25
CA MET A 237 5.49 4.02 8.29
C MET A 237 5.15 4.56 9.69
N VAL A 238 5.47 3.82 10.77
CA VAL A 238 5.20 4.27 12.14
C VAL A 238 6.12 5.42 12.56
N ASN A 239 7.42 5.32 12.25
CA ASN A 239 8.47 6.19 12.78
C ASN A 239 8.71 7.45 11.94
N VAL A 240 8.61 7.34 10.61
CA VAL A 240 8.90 8.44 9.69
C VAL A 240 7.61 9.01 9.11
N ALA A 241 6.77 8.19 8.48
CA ALA A 241 5.49 8.67 7.94
C ALA A 241 4.54 9.12 9.07
N GLY A 242 4.66 8.48 10.23
CA GLY A 242 3.95 8.85 11.45
C GLY A 242 2.56 8.22 11.56
N TYR A 243 2.37 7.01 11.04
CA TYR A 243 1.14 6.22 11.19
C TYR A 243 1.00 5.66 12.60
N ARG A 244 0.04 6.21 13.36
CA ARG A 244 -0.27 5.90 14.76
C ARG A 244 -1.75 5.52 14.86
N LEU A 245 -2.03 4.35 15.41
CA LEU A 245 -3.38 3.79 15.50
C LEU A 245 -4.32 4.75 16.25
N GLY A 246 -5.48 5.05 15.64
CA GLY A 246 -6.49 5.94 16.21
C GLY A 246 -6.17 7.45 16.09
N GLU A 247 -5.00 7.80 15.54
CA GLU A 247 -4.60 9.19 15.30
C GLU A 247 -4.44 9.48 13.81
N THR A 248 -3.44 8.89 13.18
CA THR A 248 -3.13 9.07 11.75
C THR A 248 -3.34 7.78 10.96
N ASP A 249 -3.53 6.66 11.65
CA ASP A 249 -3.91 5.37 11.11
C ASP A 249 -5.32 5.03 11.65
N MET A 250 -6.33 5.21 10.79
CA MET A 250 -7.76 5.07 11.12
C MET A 250 -8.34 3.74 10.61
N ALA A 251 -7.49 2.76 10.30
CA ALA A 251 -7.91 1.44 9.85
C ALA A 251 -9.00 0.87 10.75
N THR A 252 -10.15 0.51 10.16
CA THR A 252 -11.24 -0.15 10.89
C THR A 252 -10.86 -1.61 11.19
N PHE A 253 -10.28 -2.28 10.20
CA PHE A 253 -9.67 -3.59 10.32
C PHE A 253 -8.26 -3.52 9.72
N GLY A 254 -7.31 -4.23 10.32
CA GLY A 254 -5.93 -4.28 9.86
C GLY A 254 -5.49 -5.69 9.47
N ARG A 255 -4.43 -5.77 8.66
CA ARG A 255 -3.58 -6.96 8.54
C ARG A 255 -2.26 -6.67 9.24
N ASN A 256 -1.48 -7.70 9.53
CA ASN A 256 -0.14 -7.52 10.08
C ASN A 256 0.81 -6.93 9.03
N TYR A 257 1.48 -7.81 8.30
CA TYR A 257 2.32 -7.51 7.15
C TYR A 257 2.28 -8.74 6.24
N TYR A 258 2.31 -8.52 4.93
CA TYR A 258 2.50 -9.61 3.98
C TYR A 258 4.01 -9.83 3.79
N PRO A 259 4.54 -11.05 3.98
CA PRO A 259 5.93 -11.32 3.64
C PRO A 259 6.19 -10.93 2.18
N VAL A 260 7.39 -10.43 1.88
CA VAL A 260 7.78 -10.08 0.50
C VAL A 260 7.54 -11.28 -0.41
N ILE A 261 6.90 -11.07 -1.55
CA ILE A 261 6.76 -12.09 -2.60
C ILE A 261 8.00 -12.00 -3.47
N ALA A 262 8.95 -12.92 -3.29
CA ALA A 262 9.98 -13.15 -4.29
C ALA A 262 9.41 -13.99 -5.44
N GLU A 263 9.53 -13.49 -6.67
CA GLU A 263 9.08 -14.26 -7.84
C GLU A 263 10.04 -15.43 -8.10
N ALA A 264 9.49 -16.61 -8.40
CA ALA A 264 10.24 -17.81 -8.74
C ALA A 264 10.67 -17.75 -10.22
N GLU A 265 11.55 -16.79 -10.56
CA GLU A 265 11.92 -16.50 -11.96
C GLU A 265 12.52 -17.70 -12.71
N GLU A 266 13.28 -18.55 -12.00
CA GLU A 266 13.92 -19.74 -12.59
C GLU A 266 12.94 -20.89 -12.81
N GLU A 267 11.84 -20.92 -12.08
CA GLU A 267 10.79 -21.94 -12.18
C GLU A 267 9.59 -21.46 -13.01
N SER A 268 9.59 -20.19 -13.41
CA SER A 268 8.55 -19.58 -14.22
C SER A 268 8.73 -19.92 -15.71
N PRO A 269 7.69 -20.36 -16.41
CA PRO A 269 7.73 -20.52 -17.87
C PRO A 269 7.64 -19.19 -18.62
N TRP A 270 7.35 -18.08 -17.94
CA TRP A 270 7.13 -16.76 -18.53
C TRP A 270 8.16 -15.72 -18.05
N PRO A 271 8.32 -14.60 -18.78
CA PRO A 271 9.04 -13.44 -18.25
C PRO A 271 8.56 -13.00 -16.86
N PRO A 272 9.47 -12.57 -15.98
CA PRO A 272 9.11 -12.09 -14.64
C PRO A 272 8.34 -10.78 -14.68
N LEU A 273 7.68 -10.42 -13.57
CA LEU A 273 6.92 -9.19 -13.43
C LEU A 273 7.76 -7.95 -13.80
N CYS A 274 9.06 -7.90 -13.48
CA CYS A 274 9.88 -6.74 -13.84
C CYS A 274 9.90 -6.44 -15.35
N VAL A 275 9.78 -7.46 -16.22
CA VAL A 275 9.68 -7.28 -17.67
C VAL A 275 8.34 -6.68 -18.06
N ASP A 276 7.23 -7.17 -17.47
CA ASP A 276 5.90 -6.57 -17.64
C ASP A 276 5.87 -5.09 -17.19
N ARG A 277 6.74 -4.73 -16.25
CA ARG A 277 6.92 -3.37 -15.71
C ARG A 277 7.88 -2.50 -16.52
N GLY A 278 8.41 -3.00 -17.63
CA GLY A 278 9.30 -2.27 -18.54
C GLY A 278 10.77 -2.27 -18.16
N PHE A 279 11.19 -3.11 -17.20
CA PHE A 279 12.60 -3.29 -16.84
C PHE A 279 13.24 -4.44 -17.64
N ALA A 280 14.57 -4.43 -17.72
CA ALA A 280 15.31 -5.52 -18.36
C ALA A 280 15.15 -6.83 -17.57
N ARG A 281 15.12 -7.95 -18.29
CA ARG A 281 15.22 -9.28 -17.67
C ARG A 281 16.54 -9.38 -16.88
N GLY A 282 16.44 -9.84 -15.63
CA GLY A 282 17.60 -9.94 -14.72
C GLY A 282 17.91 -8.64 -13.98
N ALA A 283 17.14 -7.56 -14.17
CA ALA A 283 17.22 -6.38 -13.31
C ALA A 283 16.69 -6.70 -11.91
N ASN A 284 17.35 -6.18 -10.89
CA ASN A 284 16.88 -6.24 -9.51
C ASN A 284 15.81 -5.17 -9.33
N VAL A 285 14.56 -5.56 -9.07
CA VAL A 285 13.44 -4.63 -9.01
C VAL A 285 12.56 -4.95 -7.82
N VAL A 286 12.14 -3.91 -7.10
CA VAL A 286 11.05 -3.99 -6.15
C VAL A 286 9.81 -3.32 -6.73
N THR A 287 8.66 -3.96 -6.58
CA THR A 287 7.34 -3.36 -6.82
C THR A 287 6.58 -3.31 -5.52
N VAL A 288 6.13 -2.11 -5.12
CA VAL A 288 5.34 -1.89 -3.92
C VAL A 288 3.96 -1.36 -4.30
N GLN A 289 2.91 -1.95 -3.75
CA GLN A 289 1.52 -1.53 -3.97
C GLN A 289 0.66 -1.83 -2.74
N SER A 290 -0.57 -1.31 -2.66
CA SER A 290 -1.52 -1.74 -1.64
C SER A 290 -2.02 -3.15 -1.90
N ALA A 291 -2.31 -3.86 -0.82
CA ALA A 291 -3.22 -4.98 -0.80
C ALA A 291 -4.27 -4.74 0.29
N ASP A 292 -5.53 -4.56 -0.11
CA ASP A 292 -6.68 -4.54 0.80
C ASP A 292 -7.07 -5.97 1.21
N THR A 293 -6.90 -6.90 0.27
CA THR A 293 -7.27 -8.29 0.40
C THR A 293 -6.20 -9.18 -0.19
N ILE A 294 -6.00 -10.33 0.44
CA ILE A 294 -5.42 -11.51 -0.20
C ILE A 294 -6.41 -12.65 0.03
N SER A 295 -6.82 -13.29 -1.06
CA SER A 295 -7.79 -14.35 -1.07
C SER A 295 -7.33 -15.55 -0.24
N HIS A 296 -8.27 -16.41 0.15
CA HIS A 296 -7.89 -17.77 0.50
C HIS A 296 -7.22 -18.44 -0.71
N SER A 297 -6.21 -19.29 -0.46
CA SER A 297 -5.60 -20.05 -1.55
C SER A 297 -6.63 -21.02 -2.14
N PHE A 298 -6.85 -20.97 -3.44
CA PHE A 298 -7.81 -21.84 -4.13
C PHE A 298 -7.09 -22.89 -4.97
N LEU A 299 -7.73 -24.04 -5.15
CA LEU A 299 -7.22 -25.18 -5.90
C LEU A 299 -7.73 -25.14 -7.33
N THR A 300 -6.89 -25.59 -8.27
CA THR A 300 -7.24 -25.75 -9.68
C THR A 300 -6.79 -27.13 -10.17
N GLU A 301 -7.53 -27.77 -11.07
CA GLU A 301 -7.24 -29.14 -11.51
C GLU A 301 -7.70 -29.39 -12.95
N GLY A 302 -7.14 -30.45 -13.55
CA GLY A 302 -7.47 -30.88 -14.90
C GLY A 302 -6.62 -30.20 -15.98
N PRO A 303 -7.11 -30.13 -17.24
CA PRO A 303 -6.38 -29.50 -18.33
C PRO A 303 -6.34 -27.97 -18.17
N ALA A 304 -5.47 -27.29 -18.91
CA ALA A 304 -5.24 -25.84 -18.84
C ALA A 304 -6.52 -24.98 -18.83
N GLU A 305 -7.51 -25.30 -19.68
CA GLU A 305 -8.77 -24.56 -19.70
C GLU A 305 -9.59 -24.71 -18.41
N SER A 306 -9.50 -25.86 -17.73
CA SER A 306 -10.12 -26.07 -16.42
C SER A 306 -9.49 -25.18 -15.36
N HIS A 307 -8.15 -25.07 -15.36
CA HIS A 307 -7.43 -24.11 -14.50
C HIS A 307 -7.90 -22.68 -14.77
N LEU A 308 -7.95 -22.26 -16.04
CA LEU A 308 -8.39 -20.91 -16.43
C LEU A 308 -9.83 -20.62 -16.00
N ARG A 309 -10.77 -21.56 -16.20
CA ARG A 309 -12.17 -21.42 -15.76
C ARG A 309 -12.28 -21.18 -14.26
N VAL A 310 -11.55 -21.94 -13.45
CA VAL A 310 -11.56 -21.74 -12.00
C VAL A 310 -10.90 -20.41 -11.64
N ILE A 311 -9.76 -20.07 -12.24
CA ILE A 311 -9.09 -18.78 -12.00
C ILE A 311 -10.03 -17.61 -12.30
N ALA A 312 -10.70 -17.59 -13.46
CA ALA A 312 -11.61 -16.49 -13.80
C ALA A 312 -12.80 -16.39 -12.84
N ARG A 313 -13.34 -17.53 -12.40
CA ARG A 313 -14.41 -17.55 -11.38
C ARG A 313 -13.93 -16.96 -10.05
N GLU A 314 -12.75 -17.34 -9.58
CA GLU A 314 -12.20 -16.83 -8.32
C GLU A 314 -11.80 -15.35 -8.42
N VAL A 315 -11.31 -14.91 -9.59
CA VAL A 315 -11.04 -13.48 -9.88
C VAL A 315 -12.34 -12.68 -9.85
N ALA A 316 -13.41 -13.18 -10.48
CA ALA A 316 -14.73 -12.53 -10.41
C ALA A 316 -15.25 -12.47 -8.96
N ARG A 317 -15.06 -13.55 -8.19
CA ARG A 317 -15.49 -13.64 -6.79
C ARG A 317 -14.77 -12.63 -5.89
N GLU A 318 -13.44 -12.54 -5.98
CA GLU A 318 -12.70 -11.63 -5.08
C GLU A 318 -12.75 -10.17 -5.53
N LEU A 319 -12.67 -9.90 -6.84
CA LEU A 319 -12.56 -8.53 -7.33
C LEU A 319 -13.92 -7.89 -7.63
N GLY A 320 -14.95 -8.69 -7.91
CA GLY A 320 -16.23 -8.22 -8.42
C GLY A 320 -17.04 -7.29 -7.49
N GLY A 321 -16.79 -7.30 -6.17
CA GLY A 321 -17.48 -6.39 -5.25
C GLY A 321 -16.70 -5.13 -4.91
N ASN A 322 -15.38 -5.25 -4.78
CA ASN A 322 -14.54 -4.24 -4.11
C ASN A 322 -13.65 -3.46 -5.08
N LEU A 323 -13.23 -4.07 -6.20
CA LEU A 323 -12.26 -3.44 -7.09
C LEU A 323 -12.86 -2.27 -7.88
N LEU A 324 -14.18 -2.25 -8.09
CA LEU A 324 -14.85 -1.11 -8.73
C LEU A 324 -14.68 0.18 -7.93
N VAL A 325 -14.73 0.11 -6.60
CA VAL A 325 -14.48 1.28 -5.74
C VAL A 325 -13.06 1.80 -5.98
N ALA A 326 -12.09 0.89 -6.11
CA ALA A 326 -10.73 1.29 -6.48
C ALA A 326 -10.66 1.94 -7.87
N MET A 327 -11.36 1.39 -8.87
CA MET A 327 -11.35 1.87 -10.25
C MET A 327 -12.03 3.25 -10.41
N GLU A 328 -13.17 3.45 -9.77
CA GLU A 328 -14.08 4.59 -10.04
C GLU A 328 -14.14 5.61 -8.90
N HIS A 329 -14.02 5.18 -7.64
CA HIS A 329 -14.07 6.11 -6.51
C HIS A 329 -12.68 6.63 -6.13
N PHE A 330 -11.69 5.75 -6.00
CA PHE A 330 -10.31 6.16 -5.75
C PHE A 330 -9.58 6.51 -7.05
N GLY A 331 -10.05 5.98 -8.18
CA GLY A 331 -9.51 6.27 -9.49
C GLY A 331 -8.12 5.68 -9.72
N GLY A 332 -7.56 6.03 -10.87
CA GLY A 332 -6.18 5.66 -11.23
C GLY A 332 -6.07 4.25 -11.77
N HIS A 333 -4.85 3.83 -12.07
CA HIS A 333 -4.54 2.48 -12.52
C HIS A 333 -4.76 1.48 -11.38
N VAL A 334 -5.42 0.35 -11.65
CA VAL A 334 -5.54 -0.76 -10.69
C VAL A 334 -4.66 -1.91 -11.13
N SER A 335 -4.10 -2.61 -10.16
CA SER A 335 -3.00 -3.55 -10.40
C SER A 335 -3.10 -4.83 -9.54
N PRO A 336 -4.27 -5.52 -9.51
CA PRO A 336 -4.43 -6.73 -8.70
C PRO A 336 -3.45 -7.83 -9.11
N VAL A 337 -3.05 -8.67 -8.15
CA VAL A 337 -2.09 -9.75 -8.36
C VAL A 337 -2.79 -11.10 -8.39
N LEU A 338 -2.53 -11.87 -9.43
CA LEU A 338 -2.77 -13.31 -9.49
C LEU A 338 -1.45 -14.04 -9.20
N GLY A 339 -1.35 -14.64 -8.02
CA GLY A 339 -0.25 -15.51 -7.66
C GLY A 339 -0.49 -16.92 -8.18
N LEU A 340 0.40 -17.41 -9.05
CA LEU A 340 0.35 -18.77 -9.59
C LEU A 340 1.54 -19.58 -9.09
N THR A 341 1.29 -20.84 -8.75
CA THR A 341 2.37 -21.79 -8.49
C THR A 341 3.10 -22.17 -9.79
N PRO A 342 4.41 -22.49 -9.73
CA PRO A 342 5.17 -22.95 -10.90
C PRO A 342 4.48 -24.09 -11.66
N LEU A 343 3.87 -25.05 -10.96
CA LEU A 343 3.08 -26.13 -11.57
C LEU A 343 1.94 -25.59 -12.44
N VAL A 344 1.11 -24.68 -11.92
CA VAL A 344 -0.05 -24.15 -12.65
C VAL A 344 0.40 -23.31 -13.83
N ALA A 345 1.39 -22.43 -13.64
CA ALA A 345 1.98 -21.66 -14.74
C ALA A 345 2.53 -22.59 -15.84
N GLY A 346 3.23 -23.66 -15.45
CA GLY A 346 3.78 -24.67 -16.36
C GLY A 346 2.70 -25.41 -17.16
N ILE A 347 1.59 -25.82 -16.53
CA ILE A 347 0.45 -26.45 -17.22
C ILE A 347 -0.13 -25.51 -18.29
N LEU A 348 -0.28 -24.22 -17.97
CA LEU A 348 -0.82 -23.22 -18.90
C LEU A 348 0.16 -22.99 -20.07
N ALA A 349 1.45 -22.82 -19.78
CA ALA A 349 2.47 -22.61 -20.81
C ALA A 349 2.64 -23.82 -21.74
N GLN A 350 2.60 -25.05 -21.21
CA GLN A 350 2.65 -26.28 -22.02
C GLN A 350 1.46 -26.43 -22.95
N ALA A 351 0.30 -25.90 -22.57
CA ALA A 351 -0.88 -25.83 -23.42
C ALA A 351 -0.84 -24.65 -24.43
N GLY A 352 0.26 -23.90 -24.48
CA GLY A 352 0.50 -22.82 -25.44
C GLY A 352 0.07 -21.42 -24.98
N TYR A 353 -0.37 -21.25 -23.73
CA TYR A 353 -0.77 -19.92 -23.23
C TYR A 353 0.45 -19.09 -22.83
N SER A 354 0.58 -17.89 -23.40
CA SER A 354 1.46 -16.86 -22.86
C SER A 354 0.85 -16.20 -21.61
N LYS A 355 1.66 -15.42 -20.87
CA LYS A 355 1.17 -14.63 -19.73
C LYS A 355 0.05 -13.68 -20.15
N ASP A 356 0.15 -13.07 -21.33
CA ASP A 356 -0.88 -12.16 -21.87
C ASP A 356 -2.16 -12.88 -22.32
N ASP A 357 -2.03 -14.11 -22.83
CA ASP A 357 -3.21 -14.93 -23.15
C ASP A 357 -3.99 -15.26 -21.88
N VAL A 358 -3.31 -15.58 -20.77
CA VAL A 358 -3.96 -15.82 -19.47
C VAL A 358 -4.68 -14.56 -18.99
N LYS A 359 -4.02 -13.39 -19.02
CA LYS A 359 -4.63 -12.11 -18.64
C LYS A 359 -5.89 -11.82 -19.46
N ARG A 360 -5.83 -12.00 -20.79
CA ARG A 360 -6.95 -11.80 -21.71
C ARG A 360 -8.09 -12.79 -21.45
N TRP A 361 -7.76 -14.07 -21.29
CA TRP A 361 -8.74 -15.11 -21.05
C TRP A 361 -9.53 -14.85 -19.76
N VAL A 362 -8.82 -14.46 -18.68
CA VAL A 362 -9.42 -14.09 -17.40
C VAL A 362 -10.27 -12.84 -17.56
N TYR A 363 -9.77 -11.76 -18.18
CA TYR A 363 -10.55 -10.54 -18.44
C TYR A 363 -11.86 -10.81 -19.19
N GLU A 364 -11.84 -11.71 -20.17
CA GLU A 364 -13.02 -12.05 -20.96
C GLU A 364 -14.09 -12.85 -20.19
N ARG A 365 -13.72 -13.53 -19.10
CA ARG A 365 -14.57 -14.54 -18.43
C ARG A 365 -14.75 -14.33 -16.93
N ALA A 366 -13.94 -13.48 -16.30
CA ALA A 366 -14.15 -13.00 -14.94
C ALA A 366 -15.17 -11.86 -14.98
N LEU A 367 -16.45 -12.24 -15.13
CA LEU A 367 -17.56 -11.32 -15.31
C LEU A 367 -18.55 -11.42 -14.15
N ILE A 368 -19.22 -10.32 -13.86
CA ILE A 368 -20.33 -10.26 -12.91
C ILE A 368 -21.53 -9.49 -13.50
N PRO A 369 -22.74 -9.65 -12.96
CA PRO A 369 -23.89 -8.83 -13.33
C PRO A 369 -23.66 -7.34 -13.07
N ALA A 370 -23.98 -6.50 -14.06
CA ALA A 370 -23.80 -5.05 -13.98
C ALA A 370 -24.49 -4.39 -12.78
N LYS A 371 -25.66 -4.89 -12.36
CA LYS A 371 -26.37 -4.39 -11.17
C LYS A 371 -25.50 -4.35 -9.92
N GLN A 372 -24.55 -5.30 -9.77
CA GLN A 372 -23.66 -5.34 -8.61
C GLN A 372 -22.72 -4.13 -8.59
N PHE A 373 -22.31 -3.66 -9.77
CA PHE A 373 -21.52 -2.44 -9.90
C PHE A 373 -22.37 -1.19 -9.74
N ASP A 374 -23.53 -1.12 -10.38
CA ASP A 374 -24.44 0.03 -10.29
C ASP A 374 -24.87 0.29 -8.83
N GLU A 375 -25.14 -0.78 -8.05
CA GLU A 375 -25.43 -0.68 -6.60
C GLU A 375 -24.27 -0.08 -5.80
N GLN A 376 -23.02 -0.34 -6.17
CA GLN A 376 -21.85 0.24 -5.48
C GLN A 376 -21.58 1.68 -5.93
N LEU A 377 -21.70 1.99 -7.23
CA LEU A 377 -21.48 3.34 -7.76
C LEU A 377 -22.52 4.34 -7.24
N ALA A 378 -23.77 3.91 -7.07
CA ALA A 378 -24.81 4.73 -6.48
C ALA A 378 -24.50 5.16 -5.03
N ARG A 379 -23.60 4.45 -4.32
CA ARG A 379 -23.11 4.84 -2.98
C ARG A 379 -22.00 5.88 -3.03
N VAL A 380 -21.32 6.02 -4.16
CA VAL A 380 -20.24 6.99 -4.38
C VAL A 380 -20.85 8.36 -4.69
N GLU A 381 -21.77 8.40 -5.65
CA GLU A 381 -22.43 9.61 -6.11
C GLU A 381 -23.85 9.27 -6.55
N ALA A 382 -24.82 10.10 -6.16
CA ALA A 382 -26.22 9.87 -6.50
C ALA A 382 -26.42 9.94 -8.02
N GLY A 383 -26.99 8.89 -8.61
CA GLY A 383 -27.17 8.78 -10.06
C GLY A 383 -25.92 8.30 -10.81
N TYR A 384 -24.85 7.94 -10.11
CA TYR A 384 -23.67 7.35 -10.74
C TYR A 384 -23.85 5.84 -10.96
N ASP A 385 -23.69 5.41 -12.20
CA ASP A 385 -23.79 4.02 -12.65
C ASP A 385 -22.76 3.74 -13.75
N LEU A 386 -22.75 2.52 -14.29
CA LEU A 386 -21.82 2.14 -15.34
C LEU A 386 -22.02 2.91 -16.66
N HIS A 387 -23.25 3.36 -16.97
CA HIS A 387 -23.49 4.16 -18.18
C HIS A 387 -22.85 5.53 -18.02
N GLU A 388 -23.04 6.17 -16.86
CA GLU A 388 -22.43 7.44 -16.53
C GLU A 388 -20.90 7.34 -16.48
N ALA A 389 -20.34 6.26 -15.92
CA ALA A 389 -18.89 6.00 -15.93
C ALA A 389 -18.34 5.91 -17.38
N VAL A 390 -19.06 5.24 -18.28
CA VAL A 390 -18.70 5.19 -19.71
C VAL A 390 -18.85 6.55 -20.38
N GLN A 391 -19.90 7.33 -20.08
CA GLN A 391 -20.09 8.68 -20.63
C GLN A 391 -18.99 9.65 -20.18
N ARG A 392 -18.55 9.55 -18.92
CA ARG A 392 -17.40 10.28 -18.36
C ARG A 392 -16.05 9.81 -18.93
N GLY A 393 -16.03 8.65 -19.60
CA GLY A 393 -14.83 8.07 -20.21
C GLY A 393 -13.90 7.35 -19.23
N SER A 394 -14.35 7.06 -18.00
CA SER A 394 -13.56 6.29 -17.03
C SER A 394 -13.56 4.79 -17.36
N LEU A 395 -14.67 4.29 -17.91
CA LEU A 395 -14.85 2.92 -18.36
C LEU A 395 -15.05 2.81 -19.87
N ALA A 396 -14.63 1.67 -20.43
CA ALA A 396 -14.86 1.38 -21.84
C ALA A 396 -16.34 1.06 -22.14
N LYS A 397 -16.77 1.26 -23.38
CA LYS A 397 -18.15 0.97 -23.84
C LYS A 397 -18.67 -0.43 -23.47
N ARG A 398 -17.78 -1.41 -23.31
CA ARG A 398 -18.10 -2.78 -22.89
C ARG A 398 -18.87 -2.85 -21.57
N PHE A 399 -18.71 -1.88 -20.67
CA PHE A 399 -19.40 -1.86 -19.38
C PHE A 399 -20.88 -1.41 -19.47
N ALA A 400 -21.27 -0.83 -20.60
CA ALA A 400 -22.57 -0.20 -20.83
C ALA A 400 -23.13 -0.56 -22.23
N LEU A 401 -23.04 -1.84 -22.62
CA LEU A 401 -23.50 -2.32 -23.93
C LEU A 401 -25.04 -2.38 -24.05
N SER A 402 -25.75 -2.45 -22.92
CA SER A 402 -27.20 -2.46 -22.85
C SER A 402 -27.66 -2.00 -21.46
N ASP A 403 -28.95 -1.66 -21.35
CA ASP A 403 -29.59 -1.31 -20.07
C ASP A 403 -29.97 -2.54 -19.21
N ASP A 404 -29.64 -3.76 -19.65
CA ASP A 404 -29.95 -4.98 -18.90
C ASP A 404 -29.11 -5.04 -17.60
N PRO A 405 -29.73 -5.05 -16.41
CA PRO A 405 -29.00 -5.12 -15.14
C PRO A 405 -28.26 -6.47 -14.93
N GLU A 406 -28.65 -7.54 -15.63
CA GLU A 406 -28.00 -8.85 -15.56
C GLU A 406 -26.88 -9.01 -16.61
N ARG A 407 -26.65 -8.01 -17.46
CA ARG A 407 -25.55 -8.06 -18.44
C ARG A 407 -24.23 -8.31 -17.72
N LEU A 408 -23.41 -9.18 -18.30
CA LEU A 408 -22.13 -9.54 -17.72
C LEU A 408 -21.05 -8.54 -18.13
N VAL A 409 -20.41 -7.92 -17.12
CA VAL A 409 -19.33 -6.96 -17.28
C VAL A 409 -18.04 -7.46 -16.63
N PRO A 410 -16.86 -7.15 -17.19
CA PRO A 410 -15.59 -7.61 -16.64
C PRO A 410 -15.27 -6.92 -15.31
N VAL A 411 -14.54 -7.61 -14.43
CA VAL A 411 -14.11 -7.05 -13.13
C VAL A 411 -12.86 -6.17 -13.20
N LEU A 412 -12.22 -6.09 -14.38
CA LEU A 412 -11.07 -5.23 -14.68
C LEU A 412 -11.43 -4.33 -15.86
N ARG A 413 -10.75 -3.18 -16.04
CA ARG A 413 -10.96 -2.31 -17.22
C ARG A 413 -10.33 -2.89 -18.46
N LYS A 414 -9.13 -3.46 -18.30
CA LYS A 414 -8.31 -4.02 -19.37
C LYS A 414 -7.51 -5.23 -18.84
N PRO A 415 -7.13 -6.19 -19.69
CA PRO A 415 -6.42 -7.39 -19.23
C PRO A 415 -5.04 -7.06 -18.63
N GLU A 416 -4.38 -5.98 -19.06
CA GLU A 416 -3.03 -5.61 -18.61
C GLU A 416 -2.97 -5.18 -17.14
N GLU A 417 -4.11 -4.87 -16.52
CA GLU A 417 -4.20 -4.54 -15.09
C GLU A 417 -3.93 -5.74 -14.19
N LEU A 418 -4.19 -6.96 -14.67
CA LEU A 418 -3.93 -8.16 -13.90
C LEU A 418 -2.43 -8.49 -13.92
N GLN A 419 -1.77 -8.33 -12.77
CA GLN A 419 -0.40 -8.78 -12.60
C GLN A 419 -0.36 -10.28 -12.36
N ILE A 420 0.57 -11.00 -13.00
CA ILE A 420 0.78 -12.43 -12.76
C ILE A 420 2.18 -12.61 -12.17
N VAL A 421 2.25 -13.19 -10.98
CA VAL A 421 3.50 -13.47 -10.26
C VAL A 421 3.59 -14.97 -9.99
N VAL A 422 4.64 -15.61 -10.50
CA VAL A 422 4.87 -17.04 -10.25
C VAL A 422 5.61 -17.21 -8.92
N CYS A 423 4.99 -17.88 -7.94
CA CYS A 423 5.56 -18.09 -6.62
C CYS A 423 4.87 -19.25 -5.89
N GLY A 424 5.40 -19.65 -4.73
CA GLY A 424 4.82 -20.70 -3.92
C GLY A 424 5.39 -22.09 -4.22
N ALA A 425 4.72 -23.13 -3.71
CA ALA A 425 5.23 -24.49 -3.82
C ALA A 425 5.19 -24.99 -5.30
N PRO A 426 6.33 -25.41 -5.87
CA PRO A 426 6.42 -25.74 -7.30
C PRO A 426 5.65 -26.98 -7.72
N THR A 427 5.24 -27.82 -6.76
CA THR A 427 4.54 -29.09 -7.01
C THR A 427 3.06 -29.04 -6.61
N ARG A 428 2.54 -27.87 -6.22
CA ARG A 428 1.15 -27.72 -5.77
C ARG A 428 0.35 -26.89 -6.76
N ASN A 429 -0.92 -27.21 -6.90
CA ASN A 429 -1.87 -26.62 -7.83
C ASN A 429 -2.75 -25.54 -7.17
N ARG A 430 -2.13 -24.64 -6.41
CA ARG A 430 -2.82 -23.59 -5.65
C ARG A 430 -2.44 -22.19 -6.15
N ASN A 431 -3.38 -21.27 -6.03
CA ASN A 431 -3.25 -19.88 -6.47
C ASN A 431 -3.90 -18.94 -5.44
N PHE A 432 -3.61 -17.64 -5.53
CA PHE A 432 -4.28 -16.61 -4.73
C PHE A 432 -4.49 -15.34 -5.57
N ILE A 433 -5.39 -14.47 -5.10
CA ILE A 433 -5.63 -13.15 -5.68
C ILE A 433 -5.38 -12.10 -4.60
N ALA A 434 -4.66 -11.03 -4.93
CA ALA A 434 -4.54 -9.85 -4.09
C ALA A 434 -5.22 -8.66 -4.77
N GLY A 435 -6.20 -8.05 -4.09
CA GLY A 435 -6.83 -6.80 -4.54
C GLY A 435 -5.92 -5.61 -4.30
N GLN A 436 -6.11 -4.53 -5.07
CA GLN A 436 -5.34 -3.29 -4.98
C GLN A 436 -6.33 -2.10 -5.00
N LEU A 437 -5.99 -0.97 -4.35
CA LEU A 437 -6.94 0.13 -4.11
C LEU A 437 -6.73 1.38 -4.99
N GLY A 438 -6.34 1.22 -6.25
CA GLY A 438 -6.16 2.34 -7.19
C GLY A 438 -5.11 3.32 -6.69
N HIS A 439 -5.43 4.61 -6.62
CA HIS A 439 -4.51 5.61 -6.07
C HIS A 439 -4.19 5.46 -4.57
N GLN A 440 -4.94 4.65 -3.81
CA GLN A 440 -4.61 4.38 -2.40
C GLN A 440 -3.62 3.20 -2.31
N GLY A 441 -2.35 3.45 -2.59
CA GLY A 441 -1.33 2.39 -2.71
C GLY A 441 -1.09 1.96 -4.14
N GLY A 442 -0.89 2.90 -5.07
CA GLY A 442 -0.59 2.61 -6.47
C GLY A 442 0.65 1.73 -6.64
N ASP A 443 0.76 1.06 -7.78
CA ASP A 443 1.85 0.13 -8.07
C ASP A 443 3.12 0.85 -8.55
N VAL A 444 4.10 0.95 -7.66
CA VAL A 444 5.36 1.65 -7.93
C VAL A 444 6.51 0.66 -7.98
N SER A 445 7.21 0.65 -9.11
CA SER A 445 8.42 -0.16 -9.29
C SER A 445 9.68 0.72 -9.20
N ARG A 446 10.72 0.18 -8.56
CA ARG A 446 12.05 0.79 -8.45
C ARG A 446 13.12 -0.26 -8.68
N GLU A 447 14.14 0.11 -9.45
CA GLU A 447 15.35 -0.68 -9.58
C GLU A 447 16.16 -0.61 -8.28
N ILE A 448 16.68 -1.74 -7.85
CA ILE A 448 17.52 -1.86 -6.66
C ILE A 448 18.95 -1.60 -7.10
N ARG A 449 19.49 -0.44 -6.71
CA ARG A 449 20.87 -0.05 -7.00
C ARG A 449 21.81 -0.68 -5.99
N LEU A 450 22.67 -1.57 -6.46
CA LEU A 450 23.71 -2.20 -5.66
C LEU A 450 24.99 -1.36 -5.70
N PRO A 451 25.80 -1.36 -4.62
CA PRO A 451 27.14 -0.77 -4.64
C PRO A 451 28.04 -1.38 -5.72
N ASP A 452 29.01 -0.61 -6.22
CA ASP A 452 29.92 -1.07 -7.28
C ASP A 452 30.77 -2.29 -6.84
N ASP A 453 31.09 -2.40 -5.55
CA ASP A 453 31.83 -3.50 -4.94
C ASP A 453 30.92 -4.54 -4.25
N TRP A 454 29.66 -4.65 -4.66
CA TRP A 454 28.63 -5.52 -4.07
C TRP A 454 29.12 -6.94 -3.73
N ASN A 455 29.74 -7.63 -4.70
CA ASN A 455 30.21 -9.00 -4.50
C ASN A 455 31.27 -9.10 -3.40
N GLN A 456 32.15 -8.09 -3.28
CA GLN A 456 33.17 -8.05 -2.23
C GLN A 456 32.53 -7.82 -0.85
N ARG A 457 31.50 -6.97 -0.78
CA ARG A 457 30.73 -6.75 0.45
C ARG A 457 30.02 -8.02 0.91
N LEU A 458 29.36 -8.74 -0.02
CA LEU A 458 28.72 -10.02 0.28
C LEU A 458 29.73 -11.08 0.75
N GLU A 459 30.92 -11.16 0.12
CA GLU A 459 31.96 -12.10 0.55
C GLU A 459 32.47 -11.83 1.96
N ARG A 460 32.65 -10.55 2.33
CA ARG A 460 33.07 -10.15 3.68
C ARG A 460 31.99 -10.42 4.75
N ALA A 461 30.73 -10.48 4.35
CA ALA A 461 29.60 -10.69 5.23
C ALA A 461 29.31 -12.16 5.55
N LYS A 462 29.91 -13.09 4.78
CA LYS A 462 29.74 -14.53 5.02
C LYS A 462 30.34 -14.88 6.41
N PRO A 463 29.62 -15.65 7.24
CA PRO A 463 30.02 -15.98 8.60
C PRO A 463 31.27 -16.86 8.68
#